data_AF-A0A545TMZ1-F1
#
_entry.id   AF-A0A545TMZ1-F1
#
_cell.length_a   1.000
_cell.length_b   1.000
_cell.length_c   1.000
_cell.angle_alpha   90.00
_cell.angle_beta   90.00
_cell.angle_gamma   90.00
#
_symmetry.space_group_name_H-M   'P 1'
#
loop_
_entity.id
_entity.type
_entity.pdbx_description
1 polymer ?
#
loop_
_entity_poly.entity_id
_entity_poly.type
_entity_poly.pdbx_seq_one_letter_code
_entity_poly.pdbx_strand_id
1 'polypeptide(L)'
;MAEDPDYDREFRARYCFAAGTPVELPDGTSKPIEQIRVGDEVLAYDASDHKGQGALSPCRVTRTYATPDKLVIDFHGLKVTPGHVFLCGDGEFAGQHRMLMEILRSDGTIVSADGTVLRAATNAPVESREDAFVQVAYLTDGNDALMQSGKMRAGTLILTPEGESKSVLACLEEDGYRFDAETGLVAKDGEEPHPLYWYGEIPRPEDYVLKRSELTDADLYAEPEYRPEVAASAPPSKLGRGITPAEGTLHATAAKQAGETIH
;
A
#
# COMPACT_ATOMS: atom_id res chain seq x y z
N MET A 1 6.01 -18.15 -27.05
CA MET A 1 4.57 -18.32 -27.29
C MET A 1 3.98 -16.93 -27.32
N ALA A 2 3.41 -16.50 -28.45
CA ALA A 2 2.78 -15.19 -28.51
C ALA A 2 1.49 -15.25 -27.67
N GLU A 3 1.40 -14.40 -26.64
CA GLU A 3 0.21 -14.26 -25.81
C GLU A 3 -0.92 -13.70 -26.68
N ASP A 4 -2.10 -14.32 -26.60
CA ASP A 4 -3.30 -13.86 -27.30
C ASP A 4 -3.75 -12.52 -26.69
N PRO A 5 -3.75 -11.40 -27.44
CA PRO A 5 -4.09 -10.09 -26.90
C PRO A 5 -5.53 -9.99 -26.41
N ASP A 6 -6.45 -10.86 -26.85
CA ASP A 6 -7.82 -10.91 -26.31
C ASP A 6 -7.87 -11.62 -24.95
N TYR A 7 -6.92 -12.52 -24.65
CA TYR A 7 -6.82 -13.20 -23.35
C TYR A 7 -6.49 -12.21 -22.22
N ASP A 8 -5.53 -11.31 -22.44
CA ASP A 8 -5.15 -10.27 -21.47
C ASP A 8 -6.31 -9.29 -21.19
N ARG A 9 -7.11 -9.00 -22.23
CA ARG A 9 -8.27 -8.12 -22.12
C ARG A 9 -9.42 -8.75 -21.34
N GLU A 10 -9.73 -10.01 -21.60
CA GLU A 10 -10.79 -10.74 -20.88
C GLU A 10 -10.38 -11.08 -19.45
N PHE A 11 -9.09 -11.31 -19.22
CA PHE A 11 -8.53 -11.50 -17.88
C PHE A 11 -8.67 -10.24 -17.02
N ARG A 12 -8.28 -9.06 -17.53
CA ARG A 12 -8.44 -7.78 -16.82
C ARG A 12 -9.89 -7.43 -16.53
N ALA A 13 -10.82 -7.83 -17.39
CA ALA A 13 -12.26 -7.58 -17.20
C ALA A 13 -12.88 -8.34 -16.00
N ARG A 14 -12.15 -9.29 -15.39
CA ARG A 14 -12.61 -10.02 -14.19
C ARG A 14 -12.43 -9.23 -12.90
N TYR A 15 -11.51 -8.27 -12.90
CA TYR A 15 -11.22 -7.42 -11.77
C TYR A 15 -12.00 -6.12 -11.86
N CYS A 16 -12.56 -5.66 -10.75
CA CYS A 16 -13.53 -4.58 -10.74
C CYS A 16 -13.27 -3.56 -9.62
N PHE A 17 -13.79 -2.35 -9.82
CA PHE A 17 -14.06 -1.41 -8.75
C PHE A 17 -15.48 -1.62 -8.21
N ALA A 18 -15.71 -1.34 -6.93
CA ALA A 18 -17.05 -1.41 -6.35
C ALA A 18 -17.95 -0.27 -6.89
N ALA A 19 -19.26 -0.49 -6.85
CA ALA A 19 -20.25 0.55 -7.11
C ALA A 19 -20.02 1.77 -6.20
N GLY A 20 -20.28 2.97 -6.72
CA GLY A 20 -20.00 4.25 -6.08
C GLY A 20 -18.61 4.82 -6.41
N THR A 21 -17.72 4.06 -7.04
CA THR A 21 -16.40 4.56 -7.47
C THR A 21 -16.55 5.70 -8.46
N PRO A 22 -16.05 6.91 -8.19
CA PRO A 22 -16.20 8.05 -9.09
C PRO A 22 -15.31 7.89 -10.33
N VAL A 23 -15.88 8.18 -11.50
CA VAL A 23 -15.17 8.25 -12.78
C VAL A 23 -15.27 9.67 -13.30
N GLU A 24 -14.12 10.29 -13.58
CA GLU A 24 -14.05 11.67 -14.06
C GLU A 24 -14.50 11.80 -15.52
N LEU A 25 -15.28 12.84 -15.79
CA LEU A 25 -15.80 13.18 -17.10
C LEU A 25 -15.07 14.42 -17.67
N PRO A 26 -15.03 14.59 -19.00
CA PRO A 26 -14.37 15.73 -19.64
C PRO A 26 -14.86 17.13 -19.22
N ASP A 27 -16.07 17.23 -18.67
CA ASP A 27 -16.65 18.48 -18.19
C ASP A 27 -16.23 18.85 -16.77
N GLY A 28 -15.34 18.06 -16.15
CA GLY A 28 -14.85 18.25 -14.78
C GLY A 28 -15.78 17.71 -13.70
N THR A 29 -16.90 17.07 -14.08
CA THR A 29 -17.76 16.35 -13.13
C THR A 29 -17.31 14.89 -12.99
N SER A 30 -17.92 14.17 -12.05
CA SER A 30 -17.72 12.73 -11.89
C SER A 30 -19.05 11.99 -11.89
N LYS A 31 -19.06 10.78 -12.42
CA LYS A 31 -20.20 9.86 -12.35
C LYS A 31 -19.77 8.56 -11.66
N PRO A 32 -20.58 7.96 -10.76
CA PRO A 32 -20.22 6.68 -10.19
C PRO A 32 -20.23 5.58 -11.27
N ILE A 33 -19.30 4.62 -11.15
CA ILE A 33 -18.96 3.66 -12.21
C ILE A 33 -20.17 2.84 -12.70
N GLU A 34 -21.12 2.50 -11.82
CA GLU A 34 -22.33 1.75 -12.18
C GLU A 34 -23.33 2.54 -13.03
N GLN A 35 -23.17 3.87 -13.12
CA GLN A 35 -23.98 4.73 -13.97
C GLN A 35 -23.31 5.08 -15.31
N ILE A 36 -22.04 4.70 -15.49
CA ILE A 36 -21.32 4.86 -16.77
C ILE A 36 -21.95 3.93 -17.80
N ARG A 37 -22.18 4.45 -19.01
CA ARG A 37 -22.80 3.70 -20.12
C ARG A 37 -21.91 3.69 -21.36
N VAL A 38 -22.11 2.68 -22.20
CA VAL A 38 -21.50 2.66 -23.54
C VAL A 38 -21.88 3.94 -24.29
N GLY A 39 -20.87 4.63 -24.80
CA GLY A 39 -21.01 5.91 -25.49
C GLY A 39 -20.75 7.14 -24.62
N ASP A 40 -20.71 7.02 -23.30
CA ASP A 40 -20.20 8.09 -22.41
C ASP A 40 -18.72 8.36 -22.73
N GLU A 41 -18.29 9.60 -22.48
CA GLU A 41 -16.87 9.98 -22.53
C GLU A 41 -16.34 10.14 -21.11
N VAL A 42 -15.18 9.54 -20.85
CA VAL A 42 -14.48 9.58 -19.56
C VAL A 42 -13.05 10.08 -19.78
N LEU A 43 -12.42 10.64 -18.76
CA LEU A 43 -11.01 10.99 -18.84
C LEU A 43 -10.14 9.73 -18.71
N ALA A 44 -9.18 9.59 -19.62
CA ALA A 44 -8.19 8.51 -19.60
C ALA A 44 -6.84 9.01 -20.12
N TYR A 45 -5.75 8.37 -19.70
CA TYR A 45 -4.41 8.62 -20.23
C TYR A 45 -4.09 7.67 -21.39
N ASP A 46 -3.16 8.09 -22.24
CA ASP A 46 -2.52 7.22 -23.22
C ASP A 46 -1.34 6.49 -22.58
N ALA A 47 -1.38 5.17 -22.49
CA ALA A 47 -0.32 4.36 -21.91
C ALA A 47 1.03 4.49 -22.65
N SER A 48 1.00 4.89 -23.94
CA SER A 48 2.21 5.11 -24.74
C SER A 48 2.80 6.50 -24.54
N ASP A 49 2.00 7.47 -24.12
CA ASP A 49 2.46 8.84 -23.88
C ASP A 49 3.05 8.97 -22.47
N HIS A 50 4.29 9.46 -22.38
CA HIS A 50 5.03 9.61 -21.12
C HIS A 50 4.86 8.41 -20.16
N LYS A 51 4.85 7.18 -20.68
CA LYS A 51 4.62 5.94 -19.92
C LYS A 51 3.29 5.93 -19.14
N GLY A 52 2.23 6.48 -19.72
CA GLY A 52 0.92 6.60 -19.07
C GLY A 52 0.78 7.81 -18.14
N GLN A 53 1.80 8.64 -18.02
CA GLN A 53 1.78 9.87 -17.19
C GLN A 53 1.60 11.13 -18.04
N GLY A 54 1.13 10.98 -19.28
CA GLY A 54 0.75 12.07 -20.16
C GLY A 54 -0.54 12.78 -19.73
N ALA A 55 -0.98 13.75 -20.51
CA ALA A 55 -2.23 14.46 -20.24
C ALA A 55 -3.45 13.53 -20.40
N LEU A 56 -4.45 13.71 -19.53
CA LEU A 56 -5.74 13.03 -19.68
C LEU A 56 -6.47 13.57 -20.92
N SER A 57 -7.15 12.67 -21.62
CA SER A 57 -7.96 12.98 -22.79
C SER A 57 -9.33 12.29 -22.72
N PRO A 58 -10.36 12.88 -23.34
CA PRO A 58 -11.67 12.24 -23.45
C PRO A 58 -11.60 10.94 -24.27
N CYS A 59 -12.05 9.85 -23.65
CA CYS A 59 -12.12 8.52 -24.26
C CYS A 59 -13.55 7.98 -24.17
N ARG A 60 -14.05 7.47 -25.31
CA ARG A 60 -15.40 6.88 -25.38
C ARG A 60 -15.43 5.49 -24.76
N VAL A 61 -16.35 5.27 -23.84
CA VAL A 61 -16.66 3.96 -23.26
C VAL A 61 -17.28 3.08 -24.34
N THR A 62 -16.63 1.95 -24.64
CA THR A 62 -17.10 1.01 -25.69
C THR A 62 -17.82 -0.21 -25.11
N ARG A 63 -17.55 -0.56 -23.86
CA ARG A 63 -18.13 -1.70 -23.13
C ARG A 63 -18.16 -1.41 -21.64
N THR A 64 -19.08 -2.06 -20.94
CA THR A 64 -19.22 -2.02 -19.47
C THR A 64 -19.41 -3.43 -18.96
N TYR A 65 -18.85 -3.75 -17.80
CA TYR A 65 -18.98 -5.04 -17.13
C TYR A 65 -19.47 -4.84 -15.71
N ALA A 66 -20.37 -5.71 -15.25
CA ALA A 66 -20.84 -5.74 -13.89
C ALA A 66 -20.83 -7.19 -13.41
N THR A 67 -20.00 -7.47 -12.40
CA THR A 67 -19.88 -8.80 -11.81
C THR A 67 -20.16 -8.69 -10.31
N PRO A 68 -21.26 -9.29 -9.80
CA PRO A 68 -21.58 -9.24 -8.38
C PRO A 68 -20.67 -10.16 -7.56
N ASP A 69 -20.76 -10.03 -6.23
CA ASP A 69 -20.23 -10.98 -5.24
C ASP A 69 -18.71 -11.22 -5.32
N LYS A 70 -17.94 -10.18 -5.68
CA LYS A 70 -16.48 -10.20 -5.63
C LYS A 70 -15.95 -9.85 -4.24
N LEU A 71 -14.87 -10.51 -3.84
CA LEU A 71 -14.02 -10.02 -2.76
C LEU A 71 -13.40 -8.66 -3.15
N VAL A 72 -13.56 -7.67 -2.28
CA VAL A 72 -12.97 -6.33 -2.44
C VAL A 72 -12.13 -5.97 -1.22
N ILE A 73 -11.06 -5.22 -1.46
CA ILE A 73 -10.23 -4.60 -0.43
C ILE A 73 -10.50 -3.09 -0.37
N ASP A 74 -10.34 -2.49 0.81
CA ASP A 74 -10.33 -1.05 1.03
C ASP A 74 -8.90 -0.52 0.82
N PHE A 75 -8.64 -0.05 -0.41
CA PHE A 75 -7.39 0.58 -0.79
C PHE A 75 -7.47 2.10 -0.61
N HIS A 76 -7.19 2.58 0.61
CA HIS A 76 -7.21 4.01 0.97
C HIS A 76 -8.54 4.71 0.64
N GLY A 77 -9.66 4.04 0.90
CA GLY A 77 -11.02 4.50 0.61
C GLY A 77 -11.55 4.00 -0.74
N LEU A 78 -10.70 3.47 -1.61
CA LEU A 78 -11.10 2.88 -2.89
C LEU A 78 -11.39 1.38 -2.73
N LYS A 79 -12.66 1.00 -2.86
CA LYS A 79 -13.08 -0.41 -2.82
C LYS A 79 -12.83 -1.07 -4.17
N VAL A 80 -11.91 -2.03 -4.20
CA VAL A 80 -11.40 -2.61 -5.45
C VAL A 80 -11.05 -4.09 -5.26
N THR A 81 -11.19 -4.90 -6.32
CA THR A 81 -10.73 -6.30 -6.26
C THR A 81 -9.19 -6.36 -6.18
N PRO A 82 -8.61 -7.31 -5.41
CA PRO A 82 -7.16 -7.36 -5.16
C PRO A 82 -6.28 -7.49 -6.41
N GLY A 83 -6.80 -8.10 -7.48
CA GLY A 83 -6.10 -8.26 -8.76
C GLY A 83 -6.31 -7.12 -9.76
N HIS A 84 -7.05 -6.06 -9.40
CA HIS A 84 -7.24 -4.93 -10.30
C HIS A 84 -5.91 -4.23 -10.56
N VAL A 85 -5.64 -3.88 -11.82
CA VAL A 85 -4.35 -3.33 -12.21
C VAL A 85 -4.30 -1.81 -12.03
N PHE A 86 -3.15 -1.31 -11.58
CA PHE A 86 -2.86 0.12 -11.46
C PHE A 86 -1.57 0.44 -12.24
N LEU A 87 -1.46 1.67 -12.72
CA LEU A 87 -0.25 2.17 -13.36
C LEU A 87 0.84 2.41 -12.33
N CYS A 88 1.98 1.76 -12.48
CA CYS A 88 3.16 2.00 -11.66
C CYS A 88 3.89 3.28 -12.11
N GLY A 89 4.20 4.18 -11.18
CA GLY A 89 4.79 5.49 -11.49
C GLY A 89 6.31 5.55 -11.49
N ASP A 90 6.95 4.69 -10.69
CA ASP A 90 8.41 4.65 -10.45
C ASP A 90 8.88 3.20 -10.18
N GLY A 91 10.20 2.99 -10.17
CA GLY A 91 10.85 1.70 -9.92
C GLY A 91 10.94 0.80 -11.15
N GLU A 92 11.21 -0.49 -10.91
CA GLU A 92 11.39 -1.51 -11.96
C GLU A 92 10.20 -1.62 -12.92
N PHE A 93 8.99 -1.37 -12.41
CA PHE A 93 7.75 -1.49 -13.17
C PHE A 93 7.20 -0.15 -13.66
N ALA A 94 7.96 0.95 -13.58
CA ALA A 94 7.50 2.27 -14.01
C ALA A 94 6.95 2.26 -15.45
N GLY A 95 5.70 2.71 -15.62
CA GLY A 95 4.99 2.71 -16.89
C GLY A 95 4.22 1.43 -17.22
N GLN A 96 4.22 0.46 -16.32
CA GLN A 96 3.51 -0.81 -16.49
C GLN A 96 2.27 -0.86 -15.59
N HIS A 97 1.27 -1.60 -16.04
CA HIS A 97 0.12 -1.96 -15.21
C HIS A 97 0.39 -3.26 -14.47
N ARG A 98 0.31 -3.22 -13.14
CA ARG A 98 0.51 -4.37 -12.25
C ARG A 98 -0.68 -4.54 -11.33
N MET A 99 -0.94 -5.77 -10.88
CA MET A 99 -2.02 -6.04 -9.93
C MET A 99 -1.77 -5.32 -8.61
N LEU A 100 -2.81 -4.76 -8.01
CA LEU A 100 -2.71 -4.00 -6.77
C LEU A 100 -1.98 -4.76 -5.66
N MET A 101 -2.35 -6.01 -5.40
CA MET A 101 -1.68 -6.81 -4.35
C MET A 101 -0.20 -7.06 -4.63
N GLU A 102 0.23 -7.14 -5.89
CA GLU A 102 1.65 -7.28 -6.23
C GLU A 102 2.40 -5.97 -6.03
N ILE A 103 1.78 -4.85 -6.37
CA ILE A 103 2.33 -3.52 -6.10
C ILE A 103 2.50 -3.33 -4.59
N LEU A 104 1.49 -3.68 -3.78
CA LEU A 104 1.58 -3.62 -2.32
C LEU A 104 2.73 -4.49 -1.81
N ARG A 105 2.72 -5.80 -2.09
CA ARG A 105 3.72 -6.77 -1.60
C ARG A 105 5.17 -6.46 -2.01
N SER A 106 5.34 -5.77 -3.13
CA SER A 106 6.65 -5.34 -3.62
C SER A 106 7.10 -3.96 -3.13
N ASP A 107 6.28 -3.31 -2.29
CA ASP A 107 6.49 -1.92 -1.84
C ASP A 107 6.59 -0.92 -3.02
N GLY A 108 5.75 -1.18 -4.02
CA GLY A 108 5.69 -0.46 -5.29
C GLY A 108 4.93 0.86 -5.21
N THR A 109 4.84 1.51 -6.37
CA THR A 109 4.22 2.82 -6.54
C THR A 109 3.01 2.74 -7.47
N ILE A 110 2.10 3.69 -7.33
CA ILE A 110 0.98 3.92 -8.24
C ILE A 110 0.95 5.39 -8.67
N VAL A 111 0.35 5.67 -9.82
CA VAL A 111 0.03 7.03 -10.26
C VAL A 111 -1.40 7.36 -9.85
N SER A 112 -1.61 8.44 -9.09
CA SER A 112 -2.95 8.95 -8.72
C SER A 112 -3.61 9.71 -9.87
N ALA A 113 -4.90 10.05 -9.71
CA ALA A 113 -5.68 10.75 -10.72
C ALA A 113 -5.09 12.13 -11.12
N ASP A 114 -4.43 12.82 -10.18
CA ASP A 114 -3.75 14.10 -10.44
C ASP A 114 -2.32 13.94 -10.99
N GLY A 115 -1.87 12.71 -11.25
CA GLY A 115 -0.55 12.39 -11.75
C GLY A 115 0.53 12.26 -10.68
N THR A 116 0.20 12.46 -9.40
CA THR A 116 1.16 12.26 -8.30
C THR A 116 1.56 10.78 -8.23
N VAL A 117 2.85 10.50 -8.07
CA VAL A 117 3.32 9.13 -7.82
C VAL A 117 3.27 8.88 -6.31
N LEU A 118 2.48 7.88 -5.90
CA LEU A 118 2.28 7.49 -4.50
C LEU A 118 2.89 6.12 -4.22
N ARG A 119 3.40 5.91 -3.01
CA ARG A 119 3.63 4.54 -2.50
C ARG A 119 2.31 3.87 -2.22
N ALA A 120 2.09 2.71 -2.82
CA ALA A 120 0.81 2.01 -2.71
C ALA A 120 0.47 1.69 -1.25
N ALA A 121 1.43 1.19 -0.47
CA ALA A 121 1.18 0.77 0.91
C ALA A 121 0.83 1.92 1.86
N THR A 122 1.45 3.09 1.67
CA THR A 122 1.36 4.22 2.62
C THR A 122 0.47 5.35 2.14
N ASN A 123 0.08 5.35 0.86
CA ASN A 123 -0.58 6.45 0.17
C ASN A 123 0.21 7.78 0.20
N ALA A 124 1.51 7.72 0.50
CA ALA A 124 2.36 8.90 0.56
C ALA A 124 2.97 9.23 -0.80
N PRO A 125 3.16 10.51 -1.15
CA PRO A 125 3.94 10.89 -2.31
C PRO A 125 5.34 10.30 -2.27
N VAL A 126 5.84 9.81 -3.40
CA VAL A 126 7.22 9.36 -3.53
C VAL A 126 8.16 10.54 -3.24
N GLU A 127 9.29 10.26 -2.60
CA GLU A 127 10.27 11.26 -2.10
C GLU A 127 9.76 12.17 -0.96
N SER A 128 8.55 11.96 -0.44
CA SER A 128 8.10 12.61 0.80
C SER A 128 8.84 12.09 2.03
N ARG A 129 8.67 12.78 3.17
CA ARG A 129 9.20 12.30 4.46
C ARG A 129 8.60 10.95 4.84
N GLU A 130 7.33 10.74 4.52
CA GLU A 130 6.60 9.50 4.70
C GLU A 130 7.12 8.36 3.79
N ASP A 131 7.72 8.70 2.64
CA ASP A 131 8.37 7.71 1.77
C ASP A 131 9.72 7.24 2.33
N ALA A 132 10.38 8.02 3.19
CA ALA A 132 11.68 7.66 3.74
C ALA A 132 11.62 6.45 4.67
N PHE A 133 12.73 5.70 4.75
CA PHE A 133 12.85 4.56 5.66
C PHE A 133 13.21 5.03 7.07
N VAL A 134 12.44 4.56 8.06
CA VAL A 134 12.86 4.57 9.46
C VAL A 134 13.58 3.26 9.78
N GLN A 135 14.74 3.36 10.44
CA GLN A 135 15.43 2.21 11.01
C GLN A 135 14.69 1.70 12.22
N VAL A 136 14.55 0.39 12.36
CA VAL A 136 13.73 -0.24 13.39
C VAL A 136 14.54 -1.27 14.15
N ALA A 137 14.50 -1.20 15.47
CA ALA A 137 14.99 -2.20 16.40
C ALA A 137 13.79 -2.91 17.03
N TYR A 138 13.63 -4.23 16.82
CA TYR A 138 12.41 -4.95 17.19
C TYR A 138 12.62 -6.31 17.88
N LEU A 139 11.61 -6.74 18.64
CA LEU A 139 11.56 -8.03 19.35
C LEU A 139 10.30 -8.80 18.91
N THR A 140 10.45 -10.07 18.50
CA THR A 140 9.34 -10.83 17.90
C THR A 140 8.55 -11.73 18.85
N ASP A 141 9.10 -12.10 20.00
CA ASP A 141 8.39 -12.47 21.24
C ASP A 141 9.42 -12.83 22.32
N GLY A 142 9.02 -12.80 23.60
CA GLY A 142 9.87 -12.75 24.81
C GLY A 142 10.90 -13.87 25.07
N ASN A 143 11.19 -14.76 24.12
CA ASN A 143 12.26 -15.76 24.20
C ASN A 143 13.54 -15.35 23.49
N ASP A 144 13.47 -14.43 22.52
CA ASP A 144 14.66 -13.92 21.84
C ASP A 144 15.18 -12.69 22.60
N ALA A 145 16.17 -12.89 23.46
CA ALA A 145 16.88 -11.82 24.16
C ALA A 145 17.68 -10.88 23.23
N LEU A 146 17.62 -11.09 21.90
CA LEU A 146 18.37 -10.33 20.91
C LEU A 146 17.44 -9.44 20.09
N MET A 147 17.64 -8.13 20.24
CA MET A 147 17.01 -7.11 19.39
C MET A 147 17.38 -7.35 17.93
N GLN A 148 16.37 -7.49 17.07
CA GLN A 148 16.54 -7.57 15.62
C GLN A 148 16.59 -6.17 15.03
N SER A 149 17.20 -6.03 13.85
CA SER A 149 17.25 -4.77 13.11
C SER A 149 16.52 -4.90 11.77
N GLY A 150 15.79 -3.87 11.40
CA GLY A 150 15.05 -3.79 10.15
C GLY A 150 14.76 -2.36 9.76
N LYS A 151 13.86 -2.19 8.79
CA LYS A 151 13.38 -0.88 8.37
C LYS A 151 11.94 -0.98 7.91
N MET A 152 11.21 0.12 8.05
CA MET A 152 9.89 0.32 7.46
C MET A 152 9.79 1.74 6.91
N ARG A 153 8.76 2.06 6.11
CA ARG A 153 8.55 3.45 5.69
C ARG A 153 8.00 4.26 6.85
N ALA A 154 8.40 5.52 6.98
CA ALA A 154 7.86 6.41 8.00
C ALA A 154 6.33 6.62 7.80
N GLY A 155 5.86 6.52 6.54
CA GLY A 155 4.45 6.56 6.18
C GLY A 155 3.67 5.27 6.45
N THR A 156 4.30 4.19 6.96
CA THR A 156 3.60 2.93 7.28
C THR A 156 2.36 3.23 8.13
N LEU A 157 1.19 2.80 7.66
CA LEU A 157 -0.08 3.06 8.32
C LEU A 157 -0.39 1.97 9.35
N ILE A 158 -0.90 2.40 10.49
CA ILE A 158 -1.42 1.55 11.56
C ILE A 158 -2.88 1.92 11.85
N LEU A 159 -3.66 0.92 12.25
CA LEU A 159 -5.01 1.13 12.77
C LEU A 159 -4.94 1.23 14.29
N THR A 160 -5.40 2.35 14.83
CA THR A 160 -5.52 2.55 16.28
C THR A 160 -6.65 1.66 16.85
N PRO A 161 -6.70 1.43 18.17
CA PRO A 161 -7.81 0.70 18.80
C PRO A 161 -9.20 1.31 18.52
N GLU A 162 -9.25 2.62 18.25
CA GLU A 162 -10.46 3.37 17.90
C GLU A 162 -10.85 3.22 16.42
N GLY A 163 -10.04 2.52 15.62
CA GLY A 163 -10.26 2.33 14.18
C GLY A 163 -9.74 3.47 13.31
N GLU A 164 -9.04 4.46 13.88
CA GLU A 164 -8.41 5.53 13.13
C GLU A 164 -7.14 5.05 12.42
N SER A 165 -6.81 5.65 11.29
CA SER A 165 -5.58 5.36 10.57
C SER A 165 -4.54 6.43 10.85
N LYS A 166 -3.36 6.02 11.34
CA LYS A 166 -2.22 6.91 11.58
C LYS A 166 -0.96 6.35 10.92
N SER A 167 -0.10 7.22 10.42
CA SER A 167 1.23 6.82 9.97
C SER A 167 2.18 6.72 11.16
N VAL A 168 3.22 5.90 11.04
CA VAL A 168 4.32 5.83 12.01
C VAL A 168 4.95 7.22 12.22
N LEU A 169 5.12 8.00 11.17
CA LEU A 169 5.63 9.37 11.25
C LEU A 169 4.73 10.27 12.09
N ALA A 170 3.42 10.22 11.89
CA ALA A 170 2.47 10.99 12.69
C ALA A 170 2.55 10.60 14.16
N CYS A 171 2.62 9.30 14.47
CA CYS A 171 2.79 8.84 15.85
C CYS A 171 4.11 9.30 16.47
N LEU A 172 5.21 9.28 15.70
CA LEU A 172 6.51 9.77 16.18
C LEU A 172 6.45 11.27 16.54
N GLU A 173 5.86 12.08 15.67
CA GLU A 173 5.77 13.53 15.87
C GLU A 173 4.85 13.88 17.04
N GLU A 174 3.72 13.19 17.19
CA GLU A 174 2.81 13.34 18.33
C GLU A 174 3.50 13.00 19.67
N ASP A 175 4.39 11.99 19.67
CA ASP A 175 5.17 11.59 20.84
C ASP A 175 6.41 12.48 21.10
N GLY A 176 6.64 13.49 20.25
CA GLY A 176 7.72 14.46 20.36
C GLY A 176 9.05 14.00 19.77
N TYR A 177 9.06 12.96 18.95
CA TYR A 177 10.25 12.58 18.18
C TYR A 177 10.43 13.49 16.96
N ARG A 178 11.69 13.78 16.66
CA ARG A 178 12.14 14.23 15.35
C ARG A 178 12.57 13.00 14.56
N PHE A 179 12.17 12.95 13.29
CA PHE A 179 12.60 11.95 12.33
C PHE A 179 13.53 12.57 11.30
N ASP A 180 14.71 11.99 11.14
CA ASP A 180 15.68 12.33 10.10
C ASP A 180 15.53 11.37 8.92
N ALA A 181 15.03 11.89 7.80
CA ALA A 181 14.76 11.11 6.59
C ALA A 181 16.03 10.65 5.85
N GLU A 182 17.18 11.29 6.08
CA GLU A 182 18.45 10.91 5.45
C GLU A 182 19.08 9.72 6.18
N THR A 183 19.10 9.78 7.52
CA THR A 183 19.69 8.70 8.34
C THR A 183 18.71 7.60 8.69
N GLY A 184 17.40 7.89 8.66
CA GLY A 184 16.35 7.00 9.10
C GLY A 184 16.25 6.86 10.62
N LEU A 185 16.90 7.73 11.38
CA LEU A 185 16.92 7.69 12.84
C LEU A 185 15.88 8.64 13.45
N VAL A 186 15.54 8.40 14.70
CA VAL A 186 14.62 9.21 15.49
C VAL A 186 15.30 9.70 16.77
N ALA A 187 14.89 10.85 17.30
CA ALA A 187 15.33 11.37 18.60
C ALA A 187 14.34 12.37 19.18
N LYS A 188 14.19 12.42 20.50
CA LYS A 188 13.59 13.59 21.16
C LYS A 188 14.63 14.69 21.38
N ASP A 189 14.16 15.85 21.84
CA ASP A 189 15.06 16.97 22.15
C ASP A 189 16.06 16.59 23.25
N GLY A 190 17.36 16.70 22.94
CA GLY A 190 18.45 16.33 23.85
C GLY A 190 18.84 14.84 23.86
N GLU A 191 18.21 14.00 23.03
CA GLU A 191 18.59 12.59 22.86
C GLU A 191 19.56 12.40 21.69
N GLU A 192 20.41 11.37 21.78
CA GLU A 192 21.21 10.92 20.65
C GLU A 192 20.33 10.17 19.63
N PRO A 193 20.49 10.39 18.31
CA PRO A 193 19.74 9.67 17.29
C PRO A 193 19.87 8.15 17.39
N HIS A 194 18.72 7.45 17.36
CA HIS A 194 18.64 6.01 17.52
C HIS A 194 17.55 5.41 16.61
N PRO A 195 17.56 4.09 16.34
CA PRO A 195 16.46 3.46 15.60
C PRO A 195 15.14 3.52 16.39
N LEU A 196 14.02 3.43 15.68
CA LEU A 196 12.71 3.26 16.29
C LEU A 196 12.63 1.91 16.99
N TYR A 197 12.33 1.90 18.28
CA TYR A 197 12.03 0.66 19.01
C TYR A 197 10.60 0.21 18.72
N TRP A 198 10.44 -1.04 18.29
CA TRP A 198 9.17 -1.63 17.87
C TRP A 198 8.94 -2.97 18.56
N TYR A 199 7.75 -3.18 19.10
CA TYR A 199 7.40 -4.47 19.71
C TYR A 199 6.57 -5.30 18.74
N GLY A 200 6.99 -6.55 18.52
CA GLY A 200 6.41 -7.44 17.54
C GLY A 200 7.13 -7.40 16.20
N GLU A 201 6.55 -8.08 15.22
CA GLU A 201 7.06 -8.11 13.86
C GLU A 201 6.86 -6.76 13.15
N ILE A 202 7.79 -6.43 12.25
CA ILE A 202 7.64 -5.26 11.37
C ILE A 202 6.51 -5.57 10.36
N PRO A 203 5.50 -4.68 10.23
CA PRO A 203 4.41 -4.86 9.29
C PRO A 203 4.90 -5.03 7.85
N ARG A 204 4.24 -5.92 7.10
CA ARG A 204 4.38 -5.98 5.64
C ARG A 204 3.63 -4.81 5.00
N PRO A 205 4.04 -4.35 3.82
CA PRO A 205 3.37 -3.27 3.09
C PRO A 205 1.86 -3.49 2.88
N GLU A 206 1.42 -4.72 2.63
CA GLU A 206 0.01 -5.06 2.42
C GLU A 206 -0.81 -5.17 3.71
N ASP A 207 -0.17 -5.31 4.88
CA ASP A 207 -0.86 -5.67 6.12
C ASP A 207 -1.91 -4.63 6.53
N TYR A 208 -1.63 -3.34 6.33
CA TYR A 208 -2.60 -2.28 6.63
C TYR A 208 -3.87 -2.41 5.77
N VAL A 209 -3.71 -2.61 4.45
CA VAL A 209 -4.84 -2.72 3.51
C VAL A 209 -5.66 -3.97 3.84
N LEU A 210 -5.00 -5.10 4.12
CA LEU A 210 -5.66 -6.34 4.51
C LEU A 210 -6.42 -6.17 5.83
N LYS A 211 -5.77 -5.63 6.87
CA LYS A 211 -6.39 -5.40 8.19
C LYS A 211 -7.59 -4.45 8.09
N ARG A 212 -7.47 -3.35 7.34
CA ARG A 212 -8.56 -2.40 7.11
C ARG A 212 -9.74 -3.02 6.37
N SER A 213 -9.47 -4.02 5.53
CA SER A 213 -10.48 -4.77 4.79
C SER A 213 -11.08 -5.93 5.59
N GLU A 214 -10.61 -6.18 6.82
CA GLU A 214 -10.97 -7.37 7.62
C GLU A 214 -10.64 -8.68 6.88
N LEU A 215 -9.53 -8.70 6.13
CA LEU A 215 -9.09 -9.84 5.32
C LEU A 215 -7.70 -10.33 5.71
N THR A 216 -7.43 -11.59 5.39
CA THR A 216 -6.13 -12.23 5.51
C THR A 216 -5.62 -12.68 4.14
N ASP A 217 -4.34 -13.07 4.07
CA ASP A 217 -3.81 -13.73 2.87
C ASP A 217 -4.61 -14.99 2.51
N ALA A 218 -5.07 -15.76 3.50
CA ALA A 218 -5.84 -16.97 3.27
C ALA A 218 -7.18 -16.67 2.57
N ASP A 219 -7.84 -15.57 2.93
CA ASP A 219 -9.07 -15.13 2.29
C ASP A 219 -8.82 -14.74 0.83
N LEU A 220 -7.72 -14.04 0.56
CA LEU A 220 -7.34 -13.71 -0.82
C LEU A 220 -7.08 -14.95 -1.67
N TYR A 221 -6.37 -15.95 -1.15
CA TYR A 221 -6.09 -17.18 -1.89
C TYR A 221 -7.28 -18.13 -1.98
N ALA A 222 -8.29 -17.97 -1.13
CA ALA A 222 -9.55 -18.69 -1.22
C ALA A 222 -10.46 -18.16 -2.33
N GLU A 223 -10.28 -16.90 -2.77
CA GLU A 223 -11.02 -16.29 -3.87
C GLU A 223 -10.64 -16.94 -5.22
N PRO A 224 -11.53 -17.75 -5.84
CA PRO A 224 -11.19 -18.55 -7.02
C PRO A 224 -10.75 -17.74 -8.23
N GLU A 225 -11.18 -16.47 -8.30
CA GLU A 225 -10.85 -15.57 -9.38
C GLU A 225 -9.55 -14.80 -9.17
N TYR A 226 -9.04 -14.73 -7.94
CA TYR A 226 -7.76 -14.11 -7.67
C TYR A 226 -6.62 -15.02 -8.13
N ARG A 227 -5.95 -14.59 -9.20
CA ARG A 227 -4.80 -15.29 -9.78
C ARG A 227 -3.59 -14.35 -9.80
N PRO A 228 -2.73 -14.37 -8.77
CA PRO A 228 -1.51 -13.57 -8.78
C PRO A 228 -0.61 -14.05 -9.92
N GLU A 229 0.10 -13.12 -10.57
CA GLU A 229 0.99 -13.42 -11.69
C GLU A 229 2.27 -14.10 -11.20
N VAL A 230 2.68 -13.80 -9.97
CA VAL A 230 3.73 -14.53 -9.26
C VAL A 230 3.09 -15.53 -8.31
N ALA A 231 3.40 -16.83 -8.48
CA ALA A 231 2.90 -17.90 -7.61
C ALA A 231 3.13 -17.59 -6.13
N ALA A 232 2.29 -18.14 -5.25
CA ALA A 232 2.32 -17.97 -3.78
C ALA A 232 3.68 -18.29 -3.09
N SER A 233 4.69 -18.72 -3.86
CA SER A 233 6.09 -18.81 -3.44
C SER A 233 6.88 -17.50 -3.65
N ALA A 234 6.22 -16.37 -3.91
CA ALA A 234 6.85 -15.06 -3.92
C ALA A 234 7.69 -14.91 -2.63
N PRO A 235 8.90 -14.32 -2.72
CA PRO A 235 9.73 -14.13 -1.53
C PRO A 235 8.90 -13.41 -0.45
N PRO A 236 9.18 -13.64 0.84
CA PRO A 236 8.54 -12.84 1.90
C PRO A 236 8.65 -11.37 1.51
N SER A 237 7.61 -10.59 1.85
CA SER A 237 7.56 -9.15 1.64
C SER A 237 8.98 -8.55 1.70
N LYS A 238 9.34 -7.71 0.71
CA LYS A 238 10.68 -7.08 0.68
C LYS A 238 10.95 -6.26 1.95
N LEU A 239 9.90 -5.94 2.72
CA LEU A 239 9.94 -5.24 4.01
C LEU A 239 9.05 -5.94 5.05
N GLY A 240 9.60 -6.26 6.23
CA GLY A 240 8.84 -6.85 7.33
C GLY A 240 8.60 -8.36 7.23
N ARG A 241 8.06 -8.95 8.31
CA ARG A 241 7.77 -10.40 8.40
C ARG A 241 6.29 -10.74 8.63
N GLY A 242 5.45 -9.73 8.90
CA GLY A 242 4.01 -9.88 9.15
C GLY A 242 3.56 -9.06 10.35
N ILE A 243 2.26 -8.97 10.58
CA ILE A 243 1.70 -8.63 11.90
C ILE A 243 1.17 -9.93 12.50
N THR A 244 1.86 -10.48 13.50
CA THR A 244 1.29 -11.50 14.39
C THR A 244 0.28 -10.83 15.34
N PRO A 245 -0.85 -11.46 15.74
CA PRO A 245 -1.96 -10.80 16.45
C PRO A 245 -1.67 -10.18 17.84
N ALA A 246 -0.42 -10.07 18.27
CA ALA A 246 -0.08 -9.27 19.43
C ALA A 246 -0.02 -7.80 18.98
N GLU A 247 -1.01 -7.02 19.40
CA GLU A 247 -1.13 -5.58 19.19
C GLU A 247 0.23 -4.87 19.20
N GLY A 248 0.70 -4.49 18.00
CA GLY A 248 1.93 -3.73 17.81
C GLY A 248 1.82 -2.40 18.53
N THR A 249 2.29 -2.37 19.77
CA THR A 249 2.28 -1.19 20.61
C THR A 249 3.57 -0.43 20.35
N LEU A 250 3.45 0.78 19.78
CA LEU A 250 4.53 1.75 19.72
C LEU A 250 4.95 2.10 21.15
N HIS A 251 6.12 1.65 21.60
CA HIS A 251 6.67 2.05 22.89
C HIS A 251 7.99 2.80 22.73
N ALA A 252 7.86 4.11 22.64
CA ALA A 252 8.92 5.08 22.86
C ALA A 252 9.46 5.13 24.31
N THR A 253 8.86 4.38 25.24
CA THR A 253 9.10 4.56 26.69
C THR A 253 9.92 3.47 27.38
N ALA A 254 10.31 2.38 26.68
CA ALA A 254 10.96 1.23 27.32
C ALA A 254 12.50 1.30 27.40
N ALA A 255 13.15 2.31 26.82
CA ALA A 255 14.62 2.44 26.91
C ALA A 255 15.11 2.83 28.32
N LYS A 256 14.22 3.20 29.25
CA LYS A 256 14.59 3.57 30.63
C LYS A 256 14.71 2.40 31.62
N GLN A 257 14.36 1.17 31.24
CA GLN A 257 14.42 0.02 32.17
C GLN A 257 15.41 -1.09 31.78
N ALA A 258 16.10 -0.99 30.64
CA ALA A 258 17.20 -1.90 30.29
C ALA A 258 18.59 -1.37 30.71
N GLY A 259 18.65 -0.21 31.39
CA GLY A 259 19.87 0.41 31.88
C GLY A 259 20.17 0.18 33.37
N GLU A 260 19.28 -0.47 34.11
CA GLU A 260 19.53 -0.84 35.50
C GLU A 260 19.78 -2.36 35.58
N THR A 261 21.07 -2.71 35.67
CA THR A 261 21.67 -3.98 36.12
C THR A 261 22.48 -4.70 35.04
N ILE A 262 23.70 -4.21 34.80
CA ILE A 262 24.86 -5.07 34.51
C ILE A 262 26.00 -4.63 35.43
N HIS A 263 26.16 -5.35 36.54
CA HIS A 263 27.45 -5.56 37.20
C HIS A 263 27.93 -6.95 36.79
#